data_AF-A0A7C3V6X7-F1
#
_entry.id   AF-A0A7C3V6X7-F1
#
_cell.length_a   1.000
_cell.length_b   1.000
_cell.length_c   1.000
_cell.angle_alpha   90.00
_cell.angle_beta   90.00
_cell.angle_gamma   90.00
#
_symmetry.space_group_name_H-M   'P 1'
#
loop_
_entity.id
_entity.type
_entity.pdbx_description
1 polymer ?
#
loop_
_entity_poly.entity_id
_entity_poly.type
_entity_poly.pdbx_seq_one_letter_code
_entity_poly.pdbx_strand_id
1 'polypeptide(L)'
;VKEASRRPPRRSLVRLGLAGIPPIFSDLWSFLQELDAEVVFNEMPRQFSMPYHTADLVEQYWRYTYPYDINGRLADLAEAAAVRRLDGIIHYTQSFCFRQMFDQTLRERLPVPILTIEGDGPTPLDARTRLRLEAFVDVLRP
;
A
#
# COMPACT_ATOMS: atom_id res chain seq x y z
N VAL A 1 -7.74 -4.26 24.33
CA VAL A 1 -6.26 -4.42 24.45
C VAL A 1 -5.85 -5.81 24.96
N LYS A 2 -6.38 -6.32 26.09
CA LYS A 2 -6.03 -7.65 26.66
C LYS A 2 -6.16 -8.85 25.70
N GLU A 3 -7.12 -8.80 24.78
CA GLU A 3 -7.33 -9.86 23.78
C GLU A 3 -6.32 -9.77 22.62
N ALA A 4 -6.07 -8.56 22.11
CA ALA A 4 -5.08 -8.30 21.07
C ALA A 4 -3.65 -8.68 21.52
N SER A 5 -3.30 -8.42 22.79
CA SER A 5 -1.98 -8.75 23.34
C SER A 5 -1.71 -10.25 23.51
N ARG A 6 -2.75 -11.09 23.45
CA ARG A 6 -2.63 -12.55 23.54
C ARG A 6 -2.44 -13.22 22.18
N ARG A 7 -2.67 -12.48 21.09
CA ARG A 7 -2.47 -13.01 19.74
C ARG A 7 -0.97 -13.16 19.51
N PRO A 8 -0.49 -14.36 19.10
CA PRO A 8 0.93 -14.54 18.84
C PRO A 8 1.36 -13.55 17.75
N PRO A 9 2.53 -12.89 17.91
CA PRO A 9 3.07 -12.03 16.88
C PRO A 9 3.27 -12.86 15.62
N ARG A 10 2.61 -12.47 14.53
CA ARG A 10 2.84 -13.08 13.23
C ARG A 10 4.20 -12.60 12.73
N ARG A 11 5.10 -13.53 12.43
CA ARG A 11 6.29 -13.23 11.62
C ARG A 11 5.86 -13.36 10.16
N SER A 12 5.32 -12.29 9.59
CA SER A 12 5.22 -12.19 8.13
C SER A 12 6.62 -12.17 7.55
N LEU A 13 6.85 -12.96 6.49
CA LEU A 13 8.14 -13.01 5.81
C LEU A 13 8.30 -11.81 4.89
N VAL A 14 7.20 -11.31 4.32
CA VAL A 14 7.20 -10.17 3.39
C VAL A 14 6.27 -9.07 3.90
N ARG A 15 6.83 -7.86 4.03
CA ARG A 15 6.18 -6.66 4.55
C ARG A 15 5.82 -5.73 3.40
N LEU A 16 4.53 -5.64 3.09
CA LEU A 16 4.04 -4.89 1.95
C LEU A 16 3.47 -3.53 2.36
N GLY A 17 3.67 -2.54 1.51
CA GLY A 17 2.89 -1.30 1.52
C GLY A 17 1.83 -1.31 0.44
N LEU A 18 0.73 -0.60 0.68
CA LEU A 18 -0.31 -0.39 -0.31
C LEU A 18 -0.40 1.10 -0.67
N ALA A 19 -0.09 1.40 -1.93
CA ALA A 19 -0.20 2.74 -2.50
C ALA A 19 -1.44 2.84 -3.38
N GLY A 20 -2.11 4.00 -3.36
CA GLY A 20 -3.36 4.24 -4.09
C GLY A 20 -4.62 4.12 -3.22
N ILE A 21 -5.78 4.19 -3.89
CA ILE A 21 -7.08 4.05 -3.22
C ILE A 21 -7.22 2.65 -2.58
N PRO A 22 -8.12 2.48 -1.59
CA PRO A 22 -8.42 1.16 -1.03
C PRO A 22 -8.80 0.16 -2.13
N PRO A 23 -8.13 -1.00 -2.20
CA PRO A 23 -8.50 -2.04 -3.16
C PRO A 23 -9.90 -2.56 -2.91
N ILE A 24 -10.64 -2.78 -3.99
CA ILE A 24 -12.04 -3.22 -3.93
C ILE A 24 -12.18 -4.75 -3.85
N PHE A 25 -11.08 -5.49 -3.99
CA PHE A 25 -11.07 -6.96 -3.98
C PHE A 25 -11.55 -7.53 -2.64
N SER A 26 -12.42 -8.53 -2.69
CA SER A 26 -13.01 -9.14 -1.50
C SER A 26 -12.06 -10.08 -0.74
N ASP A 27 -11.03 -10.60 -1.40
CA ASP A 27 -10.16 -11.67 -0.89
C ASP A 27 -8.66 -11.32 -0.88
N LEU A 28 -8.24 -10.12 -1.33
CA LEU A 28 -6.82 -9.75 -1.46
C LEU A 28 -6.04 -9.90 -0.15
N TRP A 29 -6.63 -9.57 1.00
CA TRP A 29 -5.95 -9.62 2.30
C TRP A 29 -5.80 -11.05 2.78
N SER A 30 -6.80 -11.89 2.53
CA SER A 30 -6.73 -13.33 2.84
C SER A 30 -5.71 -14.01 1.94
N PHE A 31 -5.71 -13.67 0.64
CA PHE A 31 -4.76 -14.22 -0.32
C PHE A 31 -3.31 -13.83 -0.01
N LEU A 32 -3.02 -12.56 0.32
CA LEU A 32 -1.67 -12.16 0.74
C LEU A 32 -1.22 -12.90 2.00
N GLN A 33 -2.12 -13.13 2.95
CA GLN A 33 -1.83 -13.91 4.15
C GLN A 33 -1.48 -15.37 3.83
N GLU A 34 -2.12 -15.99 2.84
CA GLU A 34 -1.78 -17.34 2.37
C GLU A 34 -0.36 -17.42 1.77
N LEU A 35 0.19 -16.29 1.32
CA LEU A 35 1.55 -16.19 0.76
C LEU A 35 2.62 -15.83 1.79
N ASP A 36 2.28 -15.76 3.09
CA ASP A 36 3.12 -15.24 4.18
C ASP A 36 3.53 -13.76 4.01
N ALA A 37 2.69 -12.99 3.31
CA ALA A 37 2.85 -11.56 3.11
C ALA A 37 1.81 -10.76 3.91
N GLU A 38 2.20 -9.58 4.40
CA GLU A 38 1.33 -8.73 5.21
C GLU A 38 1.42 -7.27 4.79
N VAL A 39 0.26 -6.62 4.61
CA VAL A 39 0.18 -5.18 4.36
C VAL A 39 0.29 -4.42 5.68
N VAL A 40 1.45 -3.84 5.94
CA VAL A 40 1.75 -3.09 7.18
C VAL A 40 1.68 -1.57 7.01
N PHE A 41 1.38 -1.11 5.79
CA PHE A 41 1.24 0.29 5.45
C PHE A 41 0.15 0.48 4.39
N ASN A 42 -0.75 1.45 4.59
CA ASN A 42 -1.78 1.84 3.64
C ASN A 42 -1.70 3.35 3.41
N GLU A 43 -1.37 3.78 2.20
CA GLU A 43 -1.14 5.18 1.85
C GLU A 43 -2.39 6.05 2.03
N MET A 44 -3.40 5.86 1.18
CA MET A 44 -4.57 6.76 1.18
C MET A 44 -5.39 6.63 2.47
N PRO A 45 -5.73 5.42 2.98
CA PRO A 45 -6.42 5.30 4.27
C PRO A 45 -5.72 6.03 5.42
N ARG A 46 -4.37 5.99 5.49
CA ARG A 46 -3.61 6.73 6.49
C ARG A 46 -3.76 8.24 6.30
N GLN A 47 -3.69 8.74 5.07
CA GLN A 47 -3.85 10.18 4.81
C GLN A 47 -5.26 10.65 5.25
N PHE A 48 -6.31 9.89 4.93
CA PHE A 48 -7.68 10.21 5.32
C PHE A 48 -7.98 10.02 6.82
N SER A 49 -7.08 9.42 7.59
CA SER A 49 -7.21 9.35 9.05
C SER A 49 -6.71 10.60 9.76
N MET A 50 -6.28 11.65 9.03
CA MET A 50 -5.71 12.88 9.57
C MET A 50 -4.63 12.61 10.64
N PRO A 51 -3.53 11.93 10.29
CA PRO A 51 -2.63 11.31 11.27
C PRO A 51 -1.66 12.30 11.93
N TYR A 52 -1.76 13.59 11.61
CA TYR A 52 -0.85 14.63 12.06
C TYR A 52 -1.50 15.46 13.15
N HIS A 53 -0.69 15.87 14.12
CA HIS A 53 -1.13 16.86 15.09
C HIS A 53 -0.88 18.26 14.50
N THR A 54 -1.94 19.01 14.23
CA THR A 54 -1.88 20.36 13.64
C THR A 54 -2.56 21.39 14.53
N ALA A 55 -2.26 22.68 14.30
CA ALA A 55 -2.86 23.76 15.08
C ALA A 55 -4.35 23.97 14.73
N ASP A 56 -4.71 23.76 13.47
CA ASP A 56 -6.07 23.92 12.96
C ASP A 56 -6.38 22.98 11.78
N LEU A 57 -7.61 23.06 11.28
CA LEU A 57 -8.08 22.28 10.13
C LEU A 57 -7.43 22.71 8.82
N VAL A 58 -7.03 23.98 8.67
CA VAL A 58 -6.39 24.46 7.43
C VAL A 58 -5.02 23.81 7.28
N GLU A 59 -4.22 23.80 8.35
CA GLU A 59 -2.94 23.10 8.38
C GLU A 59 -3.13 21.59 8.17
N GLN A 60 -4.17 20.97 8.76
CA GLN A 60 -4.45 19.55 8.57
C GLN A 60 -4.65 19.18 7.09
N TYR A 61 -5.37 20.01 6.34
CA TYR A 61 -5.57 19.80 4.90
C TYR A 61 -4.32 20.11 4.08
N TRP A 62 -3.53 21.10 4.50
CA TRP A 62 -2.24 21.41 3.87
C TRP A 62 -1.22 20.27 4.00
N ARG A 63 -1.34 19.45 5.05
CA ARG A 63 -0.46 18.30 5.30
C ARG A 63 -0.75 17.07 4.44
N TYR A 64 -1.86 17.03 3.71
CA TYR A 64 -2.10 15.91 2.82
C TYR A 64 -1.05 15.85 1.72
N THR A 65 -0.69 14.62 1.33
CA THR A 65 0.14 14.38 0.14
C THR A 65 -0.68 14.32 -1.14
N TYR A 66 -2.01 14.41 -1.02
CA TYR A 66 -2.99 14.45 -2.09
C TYR A 66 -3.93 15.64 -1.87
N PRO A 67 -4.33 16.42 -2.90
CA PRO A 67 -4.10 16.24 -4.33
C PRO A 67 -2.91 17.05 -4.88
N TYR A 68 -1.94 17.38 -4.02
CA TYR A 68 -0.79 18.22 -4.38
C TYR A 68 0.25 17.49 -5.27
N ASP A 69 1.36 18.17 -5.53
CA ASP A 69 2.46 17.67 -6.35
C ASP A 69 3.00 16.30 -5.89
N ILE A 70 3.42 15.49 -6.87
CA ILE A 70 3.87 14.11 -6.65
C ILE A 70 5.10 14.00 -5.75
N ASN A 71 5.95 15.03 -5.67
CA ASN A 71 7.17 14.95 -4.85
C ASN A 71 6.85 14.79 -3.35
N GLY A 72 5.79 15.43 -2.86
CA GLY A 72 5.34 15.26 -1.47
C GLY A 72 4.86 13.83 -1.20
N ARG A 73 4.11 13.25 -2.16
CA ARG A 73 3.67 11.85 -2.12
C ARG A 73 4.85 10.88 -2.13
N LEU A 74 5.84 11.09 -3.00
CA LEU A 74 7.04 10.26 -3.09
C LEU A 74 7.86 10.30 -1.80
N ALA A 75 8.02 11.48 -1.19
CA ALA A 75 8.74 11.63 0.07
C ALA A 75 8.04 10.86 1.21
N ASP A 76 6.72 11.00 1.37
CA ASP A 76 5.96 10.27 2.39
C ASP A 76 5.99 8.75 2.18
N LEU A 77 5.89 8.28 0.93
CA LEU A 77 6.00 6.86 0.59
C LEU A 77 7.40 6.30 0.87
N ALA A 78 8.45 7.03 0.51
CA ALA A 78 9.84 6.62 0.76
C ALA A 78 10.15 6.56 2.26
N GLU A 79 9.72 7.57 3.03
CA GLU A 79 9.86 7.56 4.49
C GLU A 79 9.08 6.40 5.11
N ALA A 80 7.82 6.19 4.68
CA ALA A 80 7.01 5.09 5.17
C ALA A 80 7.62 3.73 4.87
N ALA A 81 8.21 3.56 3.68
CA ALA A 81 8.92 2.35 3.27
C ALA A 81 10.13 2.08 4.16
N ALA A 82 10.95 3.10 4.42
CA ALA A 82 12.14 2.98 5.27
C ALA A 82 11.78 2.67 6.73
N VAL A 83 10.91 3.48 7.35
CA VAL A 83 10.54 3.34 8.77
C VAL A 83 9.88 2.00 9.06
N ARG A 84 9.07 1.49 8.13
CA ARG A 84 8.35 0.22 8.31
C ARG A 84 9.11 -0.99 7.80
N ARG A 85 10.27 -0.78 7.15
CA ARG A 85 11.06 -1.81 6.47
C ARG A 85 10.16 -2.61 5.54
N LEU A 86 9.57 -1.91 4.57
CA LEU A 86 8.78 -2.56 3.53
C LEU A 86 9.72 -3.27 2.57
N ASP A 87 9.36 -4.49 2.20
CA ASP A 87 10.08 -5.27 1.19
C ASP A 87 9.58 -4.91 -0.21
N GLY A 88 8.32 -4.50 -0.34
CA GLY A 88 7.75 -4.04 -1.60
C GLY A 88 6.46 -3.25 -1.43
N ILE A 89 5.99 -2.63 -2.51
CA ILE A 89 4.75 -1.87 -2.55
C ILE A 89 3.81 -2.44 -3.61
N ILE A 90 2.56 -2.68 -3.24
CA ILE A 90 1.46 -2.90 -4.17
C ILE A 90 0.85 -1.54 -4.49
N HIS A 91 0.95 -1.11 -5.74
CA HIS A 91 0.23 0.06 -6.25
C HIS A 91 -1.12 -0.40 -6.81
N TYR A 92 -2.21 -0.09 -6.11
CA TYR A 92 -3.55 -0.39 -6.57
C TYR A 92 -4.14 0.79 -7.35
N THR A 93 -4.60 0.51 -8.56
CA THR A 93 -5.37 1.45 -9.38
C THR A 93 -6.77 0.89 -9.64
N GLN A 94 -7.75 1.77 -9.83
CA GLN A 94 -9.04 1.37 -10.39
C GLN A 94 -9.10 1.75 -11.86
N SER A 95 -9.86 1.01 -12.67
CA SER A 95 -10.05 1.33 -14.09
C SER A 95 -10.44 2.80 -14.29
N PHE A 96 -9.80 3.45 -15.28
CA PHE A 96 -9.95 4.87 -15.60
C PHE A 96 -9.48 5.86 -14.52
N CYS A 97 -8.69 5.41 -13.54
CA CYS A 97 -8.06 6.33 -12.58
C CYS A 97 -6.84 7.01 -13.21
N PHE A 98 -6.86 8.34 -13.32
CA PHE A 98 -5.73 9.17 -13.80
C PHE A 98 -4.40 8.87 -13.09
N ARG A 99 -4.45 8.27 -11.89
CA ARG A 99 -3.28 7.88 -11.09
C ARG A 99 -2.41 6.81 -11.74
N GLN A 100 -2.91 6.11 -12.76
CA GLN A 100 -2.11 5.23 -13.61
C GLN A 100 -0.91 5.97 -14.23
N MET A 101 -1.03 7.29 -14.50
CA MET A 101 0.06 8.09 -15.08
C MET A 101 1.31 8.19 -14.18
N PHE A 102 1.17 7.95 -12.88
CA PHE A 102 2.28 8.07 -11.93
C PHE A 102 3.01 6.74 -11.67
N ASP A 103 2.59 5.65 -12.31
CA ASP A 103 3.14 4.32 -12.05
C ASP A 103 4.65 4.26 -12.32
N GLN A 104 5.09 4.79 -13.46
CA GLN A 104 6.50 4.84 -13.82
C GLN A 104 7.31 5.68 -12.82
N THR A 105 6.80 6.85 -12.44
CA THR A 105 7.47 7.71 -11.45
C THR A 105 7.63 7.02 -10.10
N LEU A 106 6.62 6.28 -9.64
CA LEU A 106 6.73 5.51 -8.39
C LEU A 106 7.83 4.45 -8.49
N ARG A 107 7.85 3.69 -9.59
CA ARG A 107 8.83 2.61 -9.83
C ARG A 107 10.27 3.12 -9.91
N GLU A 108 10.48 4.29 -10.50
CA GLU A 108 11.82 4.87 -10.69
C GLU A 108 12.36 5.54 -9.41
N ARG A 109 11.48 6.02 -8.53
CA ARG A 109 11.87 6.94 -7.45
C ARG A 109 11.79 6.31 -6.06
N LEU A 110 11.05 5.22 -5.88
CA LEU A 110 10.95 4.53 -4.59
C LEU A 110 12.03 3.45 -4.46
N PRO A 111 12.59 3.26 -3.26
CA PRO A 111 13.74 2.37 -3.05
C PRO A 111 13.37 0.88 -2.98
N VAL A 112 12.08 0.53 -3.16
CA VAL A 112 11.56 -0.84 -3.03
C VAL A 112 10.82 -1.26 -4.30
N PRO A 113 10.82 -2.56 -4.66
CA PRO A 113 10.05 -3.07 -5.79
C PRO A 113 8.56 -2.73 -5.71
N ILE A 114 7.95 -2.48 -6.87
CA ILE A 114 6.53 -2.14 -6.98
C ILE A 114 5.79 -3.09 -7.91
N LEU A 115 4.66 -3.61 -7.47
CA LEU A 115 3.70 -4.33 -8.30
C LEU A 115 2.43 -3.50 -8.47
N THR A 116 2.00 -3.28 -9.71
CA THR A 116 0.78 -2.54 -10.00
C THR A 116 -0.35 -3.50 -10.33
N ILE A 117 -1.44 -3.44 -9.57
CA ILE A 117 -2.64 -4.25 -9.79
C ILE A 117 -3.84 -3.34 -10.04
N GLU A 118 -4.78 -3.81 -10.84
CA GLU A 118 -5.96 -3.05 -11.23
C GLU A 118 -7.23 -3.83 -10.90
N GLY A 119 -8.22 -3.15 -10.33
CA GLY A 119 -9.58 -3.68 -10.12
C GLY A 119 -10.63 -2.70 -10.63
N ASP A 120 -11.87 -3.16 -10.79
CA ASP A 120 -12.99 -2.33 -11.26
C ASP A 120 -14.20 -2.39 -10.33
N GLY A 121 -14.62 -3.61 -9.96
CA GLY A 121 -15.73 -3.87 -9.05
C GLY A 121 -15.39 -4.83 -7.91
N PRO A 122 -16.26 -4.96 -6.89
CA PRO A 122 -16.05 -5.83 -5.75
C PRO A 122 -16.15 -7.31 -6.16
N THR A 123 -15.03 -7.89 -6.55
CA THR A 123 -14.89 -9.29 -6.94
C THR A 123 -13.69 -9.93 -6.22
N PRO A 124 -13.60 -11.26 -6.20
CA PRO A 124 -12.35 -11.93 -5.88
C PRO A 124 -11.25 -11.56 -6.87
N LEU A 125 -9.99 -11.77 -6.48
CA LEU A 125 -8.83 -11.65 -7.35
C LEU A 125 -8.93 -12.65 -8.52
N ASP A 126 -8.71 -12.17 -9.74
CA ASP A 126 -8.63 -13.02 -10.93
C ASP A 126 -7.31 -13.84 -10.95
N ALA A 127 -7.29 -14.91 -11.74
CA ALA A 127 -6.14 -15.81 -11.82
C ALA A 127 -4.84 -15.08 -12.22
N ARG A 128 -4.95 -14.08 -13.11
CA ARG A 128 -3.81 -13.28 -13.55
C ARG A 128 -3.22 -12.44 -12.42
N THR A 129 -4.04 -11.77 -11.63
CA THR A 129 -3.56 -10.95 -10.52
C THR A 129 -3.01 -11.81 -9.40
N ARG A 130 -3.65 -12.96 -9.11
CA ARG A 130 -3.12 -13.96 -8.17
C ARG A 130 -1.71 -14.41 -8.53
N LEU A 131 -1.48 -14.84 -9.77
CA LEU A 131 -0.16 -15.28 -10.24
C LEU A 131 0.89 -14.17 -10.13
N ARG A 132 0.52 -12.92 -10.44
CA ARG A 132 1.44 -11.77 -10.33
C ARG A 132 1.80 -11.46 -8.89
N LEU A 133 0.83 -11.56 -7.98
CA LEU A 133 1.05 -11.37 -6.54
C LEU A 133 1.92 -12.48 -5.97
N GLU A 134 1.66 -13.75 -6.35
CA GLU A 134 2.50 -14.90 -6.00
C GLU A 134 3.96 -14.67 -6.42
N ALA A 135 4.19 -14.38 -7.71
CA ALA A 135 5.53 -14.15 -8.23
C ALA A 135 6.22 -12.95 -7.56
N PHE A 136 5.47 -11.88 -7.29
CA PHE A 136 6.02 -10.70 -6.62
C PHE A 136 6.41 -10.98 -5.18
N VAL A 137 5.56 -11.67 -4.42
CA VAL A 137 5.89 -12.07 -3.05
C VAL A 137 7.09 -13.01 -3.03
N ASP A 138 7.18 -13.95 -3.97
CA ASP A 138 8.30 -14.89 -4.04
C ASP A 138 9.64 -14.19 -4.31
N VAL A 139 9.67 -13.19 -5.21
CA VAL A 139 10.87 -12.37 -5.48
C VAL A 139 11.29 -11.53 -4.27
N LEU A 140 10.37 -11.16 -3.40
CA LEU A 140 10.64 -10.36 -2.20
C LEU A 140 11.08 -11.19 -1.00
N ARG A 141 10.98 -12.53 -1.07
CA ARG A 141 11.44 -13.39 0.02
C ARG A 141 12.97 -13.28 0.16
N PRO A 142 13.48 -13.18 1.40
CA PRO A 142 14.92 -13.11 1.67
C PRO A 142 15.65 -14.42 1.35
#